data_AF-A0A8K0U0J6-F1
#
_entry.id   AF-A0A8K0U0J6-F1
#
_cell.length_a   1.000
_cell.length_b   1.000
_cell.length_c   1.000
_cell.angle_alpha   90.00
_cell.angle_beta   90.00
_cell.angle_gamma   90.00
#
_symmetry.space_group_name_H-M   'P 1'
#
loop_
_entity.id
_entity.type
_entity.pdbx_description
1 polymer ?
#
loop_
_entity_poly.entity_id
_entity_poly.type
_entity_poly.pdbx_seq_one_letter_code
_entity_poly.pdbx_strand_id
1 'polypeptide(L)'
;MEEGVPTVSVSGVASRFVSQDDIEAAKARREEQWKAAYARLGQEPPPRPTEDSFDGRSLAEKLAANRAAKQEEWEERTKLANQFRALEEDEIMFLDSIREKQAEEERLRKAQDGEELSDFRKAVAARENAINKPLAVGSQAIVKSTSDTDDKTSTKTVAAPSRREAKKTLKGVVVKKKVKLQPSTEPTRTSSSGETKGQPDSKRRRISTS
;
A
#
# COMPACT_ATOMS: atom_id res chain seq x y z
N MET A 1 32.93 13.76 21.00
CA MET A 1 33.18 15.08 20.40
C MET A 1 32.27 16.05 21.12
N GLU A 2 32.78 16.69 22.17
CA GLU A 2 32.07 17.80 22.81
C GLU A 2 32.31 19.03 21.95
N GLU A 3 31.26 19.51 21.27
CA GLU A 3 31.31 20.78 20.56
C GLU A 3 31.31 21.91 21.60
N GLY A 4 32.47 22.55 21.73
CA GLY A 4 32.64 23.71 22.59
C GLY A 4 31.72 24.83 22.14
N VAL A 5 30.68 25.08 22.93
CA VAL A 5 29.81 26.26 22.80
C VAL A 5 30.69 27.52 22.81
N PRO A 6 30.57 28.43 21.81
CA PRO A 6 31.34 29.67 21.80
C PRO A 6 30.90 30.52 23.00
N THR A 7 31.77 30.60 24.01
CA THR A 7 31.61 31.50 25.14
C THR A 7 31.67 32.94 24.65
N VAL A 8 30.52 33.60 24.60
CA VAL A 8 30.42 35.03 24.27
C VAL A 8 30.90 35.84 25.45
N SER A 9 32.20 36.15 25.47
CA SER A 9 32.80 37.10 26.41
C SER A 9 32.06 38.45 26.35
N VAL A 10 31.25 38.73 27.36
CA VAL A 10 30.55 40.00 27.58
C VAL A 10 31.56 41.01 28.13
N SER A 11 32.33 41.64 27.24
CA SER A 11 33.11 42.85 27.57
C SER A 11 32.53 44.02 26.79
N GLY A 12 31.70 44.83 27.46
CA GLY A 12 31.21 46.11 26.95
C GLY A 12 30.22 46.02 25.78
N VAL A 13 28.99 46.51 25.98
CA VAL A 13 27.97 46.64 24.92
C VAL A 13 28.49 47.40 23.69
N ALA A 14 29.41 48.36 23.86
CA ALA A 14 30.00 49.13 22.78
C ALA A 14 30.79 48.29 21.74
N SER A 15 31.34 47.12 22.13
CA SER A 15 32.04 46.21 21.21
C SER A 15 31.07 45.37 20.36
N ARG A 16 29.78 45.35 20.69
CA ARG A 16 28.77 44.50 20.01
C ARG A 16 27.93 45.27 19.00
N PHE A 17 27.97 46.60 19.04
CA PHE A 17 27.32 47.45 18.06
C PHE A 17 28.32 47.77 16.96
N VAL A 18 27.96 47.43 15.73
CA VAL A 18 28.72 47.78 14.53
C VAL A 18 27.95 48.90 13.86
N SER A 19 28.66 49.97 13.49
CA SER A 19 28.03 51.08 12.76
C SER A 19 27.70 50.66 11.33
N GLN A 20 26.72 51.32 10.72
CA GLN A 20 26.38 51.08 9.32
C GLN A 20 27.61 51.27 8.41
N ASP A 21 28.40 52.32 8.67
CA ASP A 21 29.62 52.64 7.92
C ASP A 21 30.68 51.52 8.02
N ASP A 22 30.83 50.93 9.21
CA ASP A 22 31.76 49.81 9.41
C ASP A 22 31.33 48.56 8.61
N ILE A 23 30.03 48.31 8.52
CA ILE A 23 29.47 47.21 7.71
C ILE A 23 29.72 47.47 6.22
N GLU A 24 29.50 48.70 5.75
CA GLU A 24 29.71 49.09 4.36
C GLU A 24 31.19 49.02 3.97
N ALA A 25 32.09 49.52 4.82
CA ALA A 25 33.53 49.43 4.61
C ALA A 25 34.02 47.96 4.61
N ALA A 26 33.47 47.12 5.49
CA ALA A 26 33.76 45.69 5.50
C ALA A 26 33.25 44.97 4.24
N LYS A 27 32.04 45.32 3.76
CA LYS A 27 31.50 44.82 2.48
C LYS A 27 32.39 45.25 1.31
N ALA A 28 32.79 46.53 1.24
CA ALA A 28 33.65 47.06 0.18
C ALA A 28 35.01 46.35 0.13
N ARG A 29 35.69 46.18 1.27
CA ARG A 29 36.96 45.44 1.35
C ARG A 29 36.81 44.00 0.87
N ARG A 30 35.73 43.33 1.25
CA ARG A 30 35.43 41.96 0.80
C ARG A 30 35.20 41.91 -0.72
N GLU A 31 34.47 42.88 -1.26
CA GLU A 31 34.23 42.97 -2.70
C GLU A 31 35.50 43.27 -3.51
N GLU A 32 36.38 44.13 -3.02
CA GLU A 32 37.68 44.41 -3.64
C GLU A 32 38.57 43.16 -3.66
N GLN A 33 38.65 42.44 -2.54
CA GLN A 33 39.39 41.18 -2.45
C GLN A 33 38.81 40.12 -3.39
N TRP A 34 37.48 40.03 -3.47
CA TRP A 34 36.79 39.11 -4.36
C TRP A 34 37.05 39.45 -5.84
N LYS A 35 36.89 40.72 -6.23
CA LYS A 35 37.20 41.19 -7.58
C LYS A 35 38.67 40.95 -7.94
N ALA A 36 39.60 41.21 -7.02
CA ALA A 36 41.02 40.96 -7.22
C ALA A 36 41.34 39.48 -7.40
N ALA A 37 40.67 38.59 -6.65
CA ALA A 37 40.83 37.14 -6.80
C ALA A 37 40.35 36.65 -8.17
N TYR A 38 39.22 37.15 -8.66
CA TYR A 38 38.69 36.81 -9.99
C TYR A 38 39.51 37.41 -11.13
N ALA A 39 39.98 38.66 -10.97
CA ALA A 39 40.89 39.28 -11.92
C ALA A 39 42.19 38.49 -12.07
N ARG A 40 42.72 37.95 -10.96
CA ARG A 40 43.89 37.05 -10.99
C ARG A 40 43.60 35.74 -11.72
N LEU A 41 42.37 35.24 -11.67
CA LEU A 41 41.94 34.03 -12.37
C LEU A 41 41.64 34.30 -13.87
N GLY A 42 41.59 35.57 -14.29
CA GLY A 42 41.24 35.96 -15.66
C GLY A 42 39.76 35.76 -16.00
N GLN A 43 38.89 35.64 -14.99
CA GLN A 43 37.45 35.48 -15.14
C GLN A 43 36.73 36.70 -14.57
N GLU A 44 35.63 37.11 -15.20
CA GLU A 44 34.78 38.17 -14.64
C GLU A 44 34.09 37.64 -13.36
N PRO A 45 34.06 38.43 -12.27
CA PRO A 45 33.28 38.10 -11.09
C PRO A 45 31.81 37.87 -11.49
N PRO A 46 31.17 36.79 -11.03
CA PRO A 46 29.75 36.56 -11.24
C PRO A 46 28.92 37.77 -10.78
N PRO A 47 27.79 38.06 -11.44
CA PRO A 47 26.91 39.14 -11.02
C PRO A 47 26.54 38.93 -9.55
N ARG A 48 26.62 40.02 -8.77
CA ARG A 48 26.30 39.99 -7.34
C ARG A 48 24.89 39.42 -7.16
N PRO A 49 24.67 38.52 -6.20
CA PRO A 49 23.32 38.13 -5.85
C PRO A 49 22.55 39.39 -5.49
N THR A 50 21.41 39.59 -6.13
CA THR A 50 20.51 40.69 -5.82
C THR A 50 20.18 40.61 -4.34
N GLU A 51 20.41 41.71 -3.59
CA GLU A 51 19.97 41.75 -2.20
C GLU A 51 18.46 41.45 -2.19
N ASP A 52 18.06 40.51 -1.33
CA ASP A 52 16.68 40.02 -1.28
C ASP A 52 15.74 41.23 -1.14
N SER A 53 14.87 41.41 -2.13
CA SER A 53 13.84 42.44 -2.13
C SER A 53 13.17 42.47 -0.76
N PHE A 54 13.13 43.64 -0.13
CA PHE A 54 12.59 43.81 1.22
C PHE A 54 11.22 43.13 1.34
N ASP A 55 11.22 41.95 1.95
CA ASP A 55 10.01 41.17 2.15
C ASP A 55 9.19 41.86 3.25
N GLY A 56 8.03 42.39 2.86
CA GLY A 56 7.11 43.14 3.73
C GLY A 56 6.47 42.31 4.84
N ARG A 57 6.74 41.00 4.88
CA ARG A 57 6.36 40.11 5.99
C ARG A 57 7.10 40.48 7.27
N SER A 58 6.38 40.33 8.39
CA SER A 58 6.96 40.53 9.71
C SER A 58 8.11 39.55 9.96
N LEU A 59 9.08 39.93 10.80
CA LEU A 59 10.17 39.03 11.20
C LEU A 59 9.64 37.72 11.81
N ALA A 60 8.51 37.79 12.52
CA ALA A 60 7.84 36.62 13.10
C ALA A 60 7.40 35.62 12.04
N GLU A 61 6.81 36.09 10.93
CA GLU A 61 6.43 35.24 9.80
C GLU A 61 7.65 34.61 9.12
N LYS A 62 8.73 35.37 8.94
CA LYS A 62 9.99 34.85 8.38
C LYS A 62 10.58 33.74 9.25
N LEU A 63 10.61 33.94 10.56
CA LEU A 63 11.09 32.92 11.50
C LEU A 63 10.18 31.70 11.54
N ALA A 64 8.86 31.89 11.47
CA ALA A 64 7.90 30.79 11.39
C ALA A 64 8.11 29.98 10.10
N ALA A 65 8.26 30.65 8.95
CA ALA A 65 8.54 29.99 7.68
C ALA A 65 9.86 29.22 7.69
N ASN A 66 10.93 29.76 8.30
CA ASN A 66 12.20 29.04 8.42
C ASN A 66 12.10 27.79 9.30
N ARG A 67 11.33 27.87 10.41
CA ARG A 67 11.05 26.70 11.25
C ARG A 67 10.22 25.67 10.51
N ALA A 68 9.16 26.09 9.83
CA ALA A 68 8.30 25.22 9.05
C ALA A 68 9.07 24.52 7.93
N ALA A 69 9.90 25.24 7.18
CA ALA A 69 10.74 24.67 6.13
C ALA A 69 11.71 23.63 6.68
N LYS A 70 12.40 23.92 7.79
CA LYS A 70 13.29 22.93 8.45
C LYS A 70 12.53 21.70 8.94
N GLN A 71 11.34 21.90 9.47
CA GLN A 71 10.49 20.80 9.94
C GLN A 71 10.02 19.93 8.77
N GLU A 72 9.57 20.54 7.67
CA GLU A 72 9.15 19.86 6.45
C GLU A 72 10.31 19.07 5.84
N GLU A 73 11.50 19.66 5.70
CA GLU A 73 12.70 18.95 5.23
C GLU A 73 13.06 17.76 6.11
N TRP A 74 12.95 17.91 7.43
CA TRP A 74 13.22 16.82 8.37
C TRP A 74 12.17 15.71 8.27
N GLU A 75 10.90 16.07 8.16
CA GLU A 75 9.79 15.14 7.95
C GLU A 75 9.91 14.42 6.62
N GLU A 76 10.25 15.09 5.52
CA GLU A 76 10.46 14.46 4.21
C GLU A 76 11.59 13.43 4.25
N ARG A 77 12.73 13.79 4.85
CA ARG A 77 13.88 12.88 5.00
C ARG A 77 13.53 11.68 5.89
N THR A 78 12.78 11.90 6.96
CA THR A 78 12.45 10.87 7.95
C THR A 78 11.26 10.00 7.50
N LYS A 79 10.32 10.55 6.74
CA LYS A 79 9.11 9.87 6.27
C LYS A 79 9.43 8.69 5.35
N LEU A 80 10.36 8.88 4.41
CA LEU A 80 10.82 7.79 3.55
C LEU A 80 11.62 6.75 4.33
N ALA A 81 12.39 7.16 5.34
CA ALA A 81 13.13 6.24 6.20
C ALA A 81 12.17 5.35 7.03
N ASN A 82 11.07 5.92 7.54
CA ASN A 82 10.09 5.18 8.33
C ASN A 82 9.16 4.28 7.51
N GLN A 83 9.05 4.51 6.19
CA GLN A 83 8.19 3.72 5.32
C GLN A 83 8.71 2.30 5.11
N PHE A 84 10.03 2.13 5.09
CA PHE A 84 10.70 0.84 4.92
C PHE A 84 11.54 0.56 6.16
N ARG A 85 10.86 0.10 7.22
CA ARG A 85 11.49 -0.44 8.42
C ARG A 85 11.54 -1.96 8.37
N ALA A 86 12.48 -2.55 9.10
CA ALA A 86 12.44 -3.97 9.39
C ALA A 86 11.18 -4.29 10.21
N LEU A 87 10.61 -5.47 9.99
CA LEU A 87 9.54 -6.00 10.86
C LEU A 87 10.14 -6.31 12.23
N GLU A 88 9.44 -5.95 13.29
CA GLU A 88 9.76 -6.34 14.66
C GLU A 88 9.45 -7.83 14.86
N GLU A 89 10.07 -8.46 15.85
CA GLU A 89 9.95 -9.90 16.10
C GLU A 89 8.49 -10.32 16.33
N ASP A 90 7.73 -9.53 17.09
CA ASP A 90 6.30 -9.76 17.34
C ASP A 90 5.46 -9.69 16.07
N GLU A 91 5.83 -8.82 15.13
CA GLU A 91 5.11 -8.62 13.87
C GLU A 91 5.37 -9.76 12.89
N ILE A 92 6.59 -10.31 12.90
CA ILE A 92 6.93 -11.55 12.17
C ILE A 92 6.10 -12.71 12.73
N MET A 93 6.11 -12.89 14.05
CA MET A 93 5.34 -13.95 14.71
C MET A 93 3.83 -13.83 14.42
N PHE A 94 3.30 -12.61 14.39
CA PHE A 94 1.92 -12.36 14.01
C PHE A 94 1.63 -12.81 12.56
N LEU A 95 2.47 -12.46 11.59
CA LEU A 95 2.29 -12.88 10.20
C LEU A 95 2.38 -14.40 10.03
N ASP A 96 3.26 -15.06 10.78
CA ASP A 96 3.36 -16.51 10.77
C ASP A 96 2.13 -17.17 11.40
N SER A 97 1.59 -16.62 12.49
CA SER A 97 0.33 -17.10 13.08
C SER A 97 -0.86 -16.98 12.11
N ILE A 98 -0.91 -15.92 11.30
CA ILE A 98 -1.94 -15.74 10.26
C ILE A 98 -1.77 -16.81 9.17
N ARG A 99 -0.54 -17.07 8.73
CA ARG A 99 -0.26 -18.12 7.72
C ARG A 99 -0.61 -19.51 8.23
N GLU A 100 -0.22 -19.82 9.47
CA GLU A 100 -0.54 -21.08 10.11
C GLU A 100 -2.05 -21.28 10.18
N LYS A 101 -2.79 -20.28 10.68
CA LYS A 101 -4.26 -20.32 10.73
C LYS A 101 -4.91 -20.54 9.36
N GLN A 102 -4.42 -19.86 8.32
CA GLN A 102 -4.92 -20.04 6.95
C GLN A 102 -4.64 -21.46 6.43
N ALA A 103 -3.43 -21.98 6.68
CA ALA A 103 -3.06 -23.33 6.29
C ALA A 103 -3.86 -24.39 7.04
N GLU A 104 -4.14 -24.19 8.32
CA GLU A 104 -4.98 -25.08 9.13
C GLU A 104 -6.42 -25.11 8.61
N GLU A 105 -7.00 -23.95 8.29
CA GLU A 105 -8.34 -23.85 7.73
C GLU A 105 -8.43 -24.55 6.36
N GLU A 106 -7.45 -24.34 5.48
CA GLU A 106 -7.37 -25.05 4.20
C GLU A 106 -7.20 -26.56 4.39
N ARG A 107 -6.32 -26.98 5.32
CA ARG A 107 -6.10 -28.39 5.64
C ARG A 107 -7.37 -29.06 6.15
N LEU A 108 -8.10 -28.38 7.04
CA LEU A 108 -9.34 -28.90 7.60
C LEU A 108 -10.41 -29.03 6.52
N ARG A 109 -10.56 -28.01 5.66
CA ARG A 109 -11.48 -28.05 4.52
C ARG A 109 -11.15 -29.20 3.57
N LYS A 110 -9.87 -29.37 3.22
CA LYS A 110 -9.41 -30.47 2.35
C LYS A 110 -9.62 -31.84 2.99
N ALA A 111 -9.48 -31.95 4.31
CA ALA A 111 -9.75 -33.19 5.03
C ALA A 111 -11.24 -33.55 4.99
N GLN A 112 -12.13 -32.58 5.21
CA GLN A 112 -13.59 -32.75 5.11
C GLN A 112 -14.00 -33.15 3.68
N ASP A 113 -13.53 -32.41 2.67
CA ASP A 113 -13.78 -32.73 1.27
C ASP A 113 -13.28 -34.15 0.92
N GLY A 114 -12.13 -34.55 1.46
CA GLY A 114 -11.55 -35.88 1.27
C GLY A 114 -12.38 -37.00 1.91
N GLU A 115 -12.92 -36.78 3.10
CA GLU A 115 -13.80 -37.71 3.81
C GLU A 115 -15.10 -37.92 3.02
N GLU A 116 -15.77 -36.83 2.61
CA GLU A 116 -16.99 -36.86 1.81
C GLU A 116 -16.80 -37.62 0.49
N LEU A 117 -15.69 -37.36 -0.21
CA LEU A 117 -15.35 -38.09 -1.44
C LEU A 117 -15.07 -39.56 -1.18
N SER A 118 -14.43 -39.89 -0.06
CA SER A 118 -14.15 -41.28 0.33
C SER A 118 -15.44 -42.05 0.60
N ASP A 119 -16.40 -41.44 1.28
CA ASP A 119 -17.68 -42.05 1.62
C ASP A 119 -18.58 -42.19 0.40
N PHE A 120 -18.57 -41.20 -0.50
CA PHE A 120 -19.23 -41.32 -1.80
C PHE A 120 -18.67 -42.51 -2.59
N ARG A 121 -17.34 -42.66 -2.67
CA ARG A 121 -16.71 -43.80 -3.36
C ARG A 121 -17.11 -45.14 -2.73
N LYS A 122 -17.12 -45.23 -1.39
CA LYS A 122 -17.58 -46.44 -0.67
C LYS A 122 -19.06 -46.74 -0.97
N ALA A 123 -19.93 -45.73 -0.96
CA ALA A 123 -21.36 -45.90 -1.22
C ALA A 123 -21.65 -46.32 -2.68
N VAL A 124 -20.95 -45.73 -3.65
CA VAL A 124 -21.03 -46.14 -5.06
C VAL A 124 -20.58 -47.59 -5.22
N ALA A 125 -19.42 -47.95 -4.66
CA ALA A 125 -18.92 -49.32 -4.71
C ALA A 125 -19.88 -50.32 -4.03
N ALA A 126 -20.46 -49.97 -2.88
CA ALA A 126 -21.46 -50.80 -2.21
C ALA A 126 -22.73 -50.98 -3.06
N ARG A 127 -23.21 -49.91 -3.72
CA ARG A 127 -24.35 -49.98 -4.64
C ARG A 127 -24.06 -50.85 -5.86
N GLU A 128 -22.90 -50.68 -6.48
CA GLU A 128 -22.46 -51.50 -7.61
C GLU A 128 -22.33 -52.97 -7.20
N ASN A 129 -21.76 -53.26 -6.03
CA ASN A 129 -21.69 -54.63 -5.50
C ASN A 129 -23.07 -55.22 -5.20
N ALA A 130 -24.01 -54.42 -4.68
CA ALA A 130 -25.39 -54.86 -4.46
C ALA A 130 -26.15 -55.16 -5.76
N ILE A 131 -25.87 -54.42 -6.83
CA ILE A 131 -26.44 -54.66 -8.16
C ILE A 131 -25.83 -55.90 -8.82
N ASN A 132 -24.52 -56.13 -8.64
CA ASN A 132 -23.81 -57.27 -9.23
C ASN A 132 -23.95 -58.58 -8.40
N LYS A 133 -24.51 -58.53 -7.19
CA LYS A 133 -24.87 -59.72 -6.41
C LYS A 133 -26.25 -60.21 -6.89
N PRO A 134 -26.38 -61.40 -7.50
CA PRO A 134 -27.70 -61.88 -7.92
C PRO A 134 -28.56 -62.12 -6.67
N LEU A 135 -29.77 -61.58 -6.68
CA LEU A 135 -30.79 -61.83 -5.65
C LEU A 135 -31.04 -63.35 -5.58
N ALA A 136 -30.71 -63.96 -4.44
CA ALA A 136 -31.38 -65.18 -4.03
C ALA A 136 -32.83 -64.81 -3.71
N VAL A 137 -33.73 -65.14 -4.63
CA VAL A 137 -35.18 -64.97 -4.52
C VAL A 137 -35.69 -65.74 -3.31
N GLY A 138 -36.20 -65.01 -2.31
CA GLY A 138 -36.95 -65.52 -1.17
C GLY A 138 -38.31 -64.82 -1.12
N SER A 139 -39.36 -65.63 -1.23
CA SER A 139 -40.77 -65.30 -1.42
C SER A 139 -41.44 -64.34 -0.42
N GLN A 140 -42.66 -63.93 -0.82
CA GLN A 140 -43.80 -63.40 -0.05
C GLN A 140 -43.89 -61.86 0.04
N ALA A 141 -45.05 -61.22 0.04
CA ALA A 141 -46.39 -61.46 -0.50
C ALA A 141 -47.13 -60.13 -0.28
N ILE A 142 -48.01 -59.79 -1.22
CA ILE A 142 -48.96 -58.67 -1.17
C ILE A 142 -50.06 -58.96 -0.15
N VAL A 143 -50.48 -57.99 0.70
CA VAL A 143 -51.87 -57.62 1.09
C VAL A 143 -51.87 -56.54 2.22
N LYS A 144 -52.49 -55.35 2.03
CA LYS A 144 -53.84 -54.89 2.51
C LYS A 144 -53.79 -54.35 3.97
N SER A 145 -54.22 -53.11 4.31
CA SER A 145 -55.59 -52.53 4.42
C SER A 145 -55.43 -51.07 4.93
N THR A 146 -56.01 -50.00 4.36
CA THR A 146 -57.35 -49.38 4.56
C THR A 146 -57.80 -49.06 6.00
N SER A 147 -57.97 -47.74 6.25
CA SER A 147 -59.05 -46.98 6.93
C SER A 147 -59.34 -47.09 8.45
N ASP A 148 -59.38 -45.89 9.05
CA ASP A 148 -60.23 -45.37 10.16
C ASP A 148 -60.08 -45.99 11.58
N THR A 149 -60.16 -45.30 12.74
CA THR A 149 -60.96 -44.15 13.20
C THR A 149 -60.35 -43.44 14.45
N ASP A 150 -60.67 -42.13 14.58
CA ASP A 150 -61.03 -41.32 15.79
C ASP A 150 -60.15 -41.21 17.06
N ASP A 151 -59.76 -39.96 17.44
CA ASP A 151 -60.44 -39.17 18.50
C ASP A 151 -59.96 -37.69 18.61
N LYS A 152 -60.88 -36.78 18.30
CA LYS A 152 -61.22 -35.46 18.88
C LYS A 152 -60.17 -34.63 19.67
N THR A 153 -59.92 -33.39 19.22
CA THR A 153 -60.44 -32.16 19.87
C THR A 153 -60.08 -30.88 19.10
N SER A 154 -60.95 -29.89 19.29
CA SER A 154 -61.13 -28.63 18.58
C SER A 154 -59.99 -27.61 18.66
N THR A 155 -59.73 -26.85 17.58
CA THR A 155 -60.07 -25.40 17.46
C THR A 155 -59.50 -24.77 16.17
N LYS A 156 -60.41 -24.26 15.33
CA LYS A 156 -60.40 -22.98 14.59
C LYS A 156 -59.05 -22.44 14.03
N THR A 157 -58.86 -22.46 12.70
CA THR A 157 -58.89 -21.30 11.77
C THR A 157 -58.03 -21.50 10.48
N VAL A 158 -58.72 -21.43 9.33
CA VAL A 158 -58.35 -20.81 8.03
C VAL A 158 -57.14 -21.34 7.20
N ALA A 159 -57.52 -21.96 6.07
CA ALA A 159 -56.94 -21.96 4.71
C ALA A 159 -55.52 -22.50 4.42
N ALA A 160 -55.47 -23.45 3.48
CA ALA A 160 -54.29 -24.01 2.79
C ALA A 160 -54.18 -23.42 1.36
N PRO A 161 -53.25 -23.85 0.46
CA PRO A 161 -51.84 -24.24 0.61
C PRO A 161 -50.88 -23.60 -0.45
N SER A 162 -49.58 -23.88 -0.28
CA SER A 162 -48.54 -23.99 -1.33
C SER A 162 -47.86 -22.72 -1.88
N ARG A 163 -46.52 -22.62 -1.74
CA ARG A 163 -45.55 -22.89 -2.84
C ARG A 163 -44.09 -22.65 -2.41
N ARG A 164 -43.33 -23.73 -2.56
CA ARG A 164 -41.89 -23.88 -2.85
C ARG A 164 -41.06 -22.60 -3.00
N GLU A 165 -40.11 -22.47 -2.07
CA GLU A 165 -38.69 -22.12 -2.25
C GLU A 165 -38.24 -21.94 -3.71
N ALA A 166 -37.92 -20.70 -4.08
CA ALA A 166 -37.19 -20.37 -5.31
C ALA A 166 -35.89 -19.65 -4.94
N LYS A 167 -34.81 -20.44 -4.93
CA LYS A 167 -33.47 -20.10 -5.45
C LYS A 167 -32.96 -18.70 -5.07
N LYS A 168 -32.17 -18.64 -3.99
CA LYS A 168 -31.23 -17.56 -3.72
C LYS A 168 -30.21 -17.51 -4.87
N THR A 169 -30.45 -16.67 -5.87
CA THR A 169 -29.48 -16.33 -6.91
C THR A 169 -28.36 -15.51 -6.27
N LEU A 170 -27.12 -15.94 -6.52
CA LEU A 170 -25.91 -15.26 -6.05
C LEU A 170 -25.93 -13.80 -6.54
N LYS A 171 -25.78 -12.87 -5.59
CA LYS A 171 -25.59 -11.44 -5.86
C LYS A 171 -24.17 -11.24 -6.36
N GLY A 172 -23.99 -11.22 -7.68
CA GLY A 172 -22.74 -10.84 -8.31
C GLY A 172 -22.46 -9.34 -8.14
N VAL A 173 -21.23 -8.99 -7.77
CA VAL A 173 -20.74 -7.61 -7.72
C VAL A 173 -20.26 -7.20 -9.12
N VAL A 174 -20.89 -6.19 -9.71
CA VAL A 174 -20.43 -5.56 -10.96
C VAL A 174 -19.61 -4.32 -10.63
N VAL A 175 -18.33 -4.31 -10.99
CA VAL A 175 -17.45 -3.14 -10.88
C VAL A 175 -17.67 -2.22 -12.09
N LYS A 176 -18.09 -0.98 -11.86
CA LYS A 176 -18.16 0.06 -12.91
C LYS A 176 -16.79 0.67 -13.15
N LYS A 177 -16.31 0.56 -14.39
CA LYS A 177 -15.12 1.23 -14.94
C LYS A 177 -15.34 2.76 -14.99
N LYS A 178 -14.56 3.53 -14.22
CA LYS A 178 -14.53 4.99 -14.28
C LYS A 178 -13.82 5.44 -15.57
N VAL A 179 -14.54 6.13 -16.43
CA VAL A 179 -14.00 6.86 -17.57
C VAL A 179 -13.46 8.20 -17.08
N LYS A 180 -12.25 8.51 -17.57
CA LYS A 180 -11.46 9.71 -17.31
C LYS A 180 -12.00 10.88 -18.13
N LEU A 181 -12.22 12.02 -17.49
CA LEU A 181 -12.37 13.32 -18.14
C LEU A 181 -11.35 14.28 -17.52
N GLN A 182 -10.49 14.82 -18.38
CA GLN A 182 -9.59 15.93 -18.10
C GLN A 182 -10.34 17.27 -18.19
N PRO A 183 -9.73 18.36 -17.69
CA PRO A 183 -9.63 19.53 -18.54
C PRO A 183 -8.21 20.06 -18.68
N SER A 184 -8.03 20.72 -19.81
CA SER A 184 -6.86 21.24 -20.51
C SER A 184 -5.96 22.21 -19.74
N THR A 185 -4.67 22.24 -20.10
CA THR A 185 -4.04 23.38 -20.81
C THR A 185 -2.62 23.01 -21.27
N GLU A 186 -2.38 23.20 -22.57
CA GLU A 186 -1.07 23.31 -23.26
C GLU A 186 -0.25 24.50 -22.69
N PRO A 187 1.08 24.68 -22.98
CA PRO A 187 1.67 24.39 -24.30
C PRO A 187 3.17 24.00 -24.39
N THR A 188 3.48 23.52 -25.60
CA THR A 188 4.72 23.66 -26.41
C THR A 188 6.00 22.91 -26.07
N ARG A 189 6.45 22.25 -27.14
CA ARG A 189 7.66 21.45 -27.38
C ARG A 189 8.93 22.31 -27.44
N THR A 190 10.06 21.72 -27.07
CA THR A 190 11.34 22.02 -27.73
C THR A 190 12.15 20.74 -27.89
N SER A 191 12.66 20.58 -29.10
CA SER A 191 13.32 19.43 -29.70
C SER A 191 14.80 19.32 -29.34
N SER A 192 15.32 18.11 -29.19
CA SER A 192 16.60 17.74 -29.81
C SER A 192 16.71 16.22 -30.02
N SER A 193 17.11 15.87 -31.24
CA SER A 193 17.35 14.55 -31.80
C SER A 193 18.85 14.26 -31.88
N GLY A 194 19.25 12.98 -31.82
CA GLY A 194 20.60 12.49 -32.17
C GLY A 194 21.07 11.37 -31.23
N GLU A 195 20.68 10.10 -31.39
CA GLU A 195 21.16 9.05 -32.30
C GLU A 195 22.46 8.32 -31.86
N THR A 196 22.34 6.97 -31.84
CA THR A 196 23.35 5.91 -32.01
C THR A 196 24.03 5.20 -30.81
N LYS A 197 23.90 3.86 -30.91
CA LYS A 197 24.82 2.76 -30.52
C LYS A 197 24.85 2.24 -29.08
N GLY A 198 24.55 0.94 -28.97
CA GLY A 198 25.19 0.06 -27.98
C GLY A 198 24.28 -1.00 -27.36
N GLN A 199 24.01 -2.09 -28.07
CA GLN A 199 23.67 -3.36 -27.41
C GLN A 199 24.99 -4.05 -26.96
N PRO A 200 24.97 -4.92 -25.92
CA PRO A 200 24.70 -6.33 -26.21
C PRO A 200 23.85 -7.09 -25.18
N ASP A 201 22.90 -7.85 -25.73
CA ASP A 201 22.73 -9.30 -25.56
C ASP A 201 22.90 -9.93 -24.15
N SER A 202 21.78 -10.19 -23.45
CA SER A 202 21.73 -11.15 -22.34
C SER A 202 20.97 -12.42 -22.75
N LYS A 203 21.74 -13.50 -22.94
CA LYS A 203 21.32 -14.87 -23.26
C LYS A 203 20.19 -15.36 -22.34
N ARG A 204 19.05 -15.70 -22.95
CA ARG A 204 17.96 -16.48 -22.33
C ARG A 204 18.33 -17.97 -22.42
N ARG A 205 18.78 -18.58 -21.31
CA ARG A 205 18.99 -20.04 -21.24
C ARG A 205 17.63 -20.74 -21.31
N ARG A 206 17.39 -21.44 -22.42
CA ARG A 206 16.37 -22.50 -22.49
C ARG A 206 16.86 -23.70 -21.68
N ILE A 207 16.07 -24.11 -20.70
CA ILE A 207 16.14 -25.45 -20.13
C ILE A 207 15.19 -26.34 -20.93
N SER A 208 15.76 -27.29 -21.66
CA SER A 208 15.05 -28.42 -22.25
C SER A 208 15.03 -29.58 -21.27
N THR A 209 13.88 -30.22 -21.23
CA THR A 209 13.52 -31.49 -20.58
C THR A 209 14.50 -32.64 -20.85
N SER A 210 14.63 -33.53 -19.87
CA SER A 210 14.81 -34.98 -20.08
C SER A 210 14.05 -35.75 -19.01
#